data_AF-A0AAD7IVQ6-F1
#
_entry.id   AF-A0AAD7IVQ6-F1
#
_cell.length_a   1.000
_cell.length_b   1.000
_cell.length_c   1.000
_cell.angle_alpha   90.00
_cell.angle_beta   90.00
_cell.angle_gamma   90.00
#
_symmetry.space_group_name_H-M   'P 1'
#
loop_
_entity.id
_entity.type
_entity.pdbx_description
1 polymer ?
#
loop_
_entity_poly.entity_id
_entity_poly.type
_entity_poly.pdbx_seq_one_letter_code
_entity_poly.pdbx_strand_id
1 'polypeptide(L)'
;MPAFSITAHKAQGKTLDACVVNFTGCRGSESPYVMVSRATSLEGLVILTPFPKDKICCRQNEDLRLEFRRLRFHALRTIEKYGTRQEAARASGEIQAEFNGGPTGGEPEAVDTTATGKGSQR
;
A
#
# COMPACT_ATOMS: atom_id res chain seq x y z
N MET A 1 -4.32 -33.24 10.74
CA MET A 1 -5.33 -32.15 10.81
C MET A 1 -5.40 -31.49 9.44
N PRO A 2 -6.52 -31.58 8.71
CA PRO A 2 -6.64 -30.87 7.44
C PRO A 2 -6.62 -29.36 7.66
N ALA A 3 -5.79 -28.65 6.91
CA ALA A 3 -5.64 -27.20 6.98
C ALA A 3 -6.62 -26.51 6.02
N PHE A 4 -7.92 -26.62 6.28
CA PHE A 4 -8.95 -25.94 5.48
C PHE A 4 -8.96 -24.42 5.70
N SER A 5 -8.33 -23.94 6.77
CA SER A 5 -8.16 -22.52 7.06
C SER A 5 -6.72 -22.22 7.43
N ILE A 6 -6.25 -21.06 6.97
CA ILE A 6 -4.89 -20.59 7.22
C ILE A 6 -4.95 -19.12 7.64
N THR A 7 -4.17 -18.75 8.64
CA THR A 7 -4.03 -17.34 9.04
C THR A 7 -3.20 -16.59 8.01
N ALA A 8 -3.40 -15.27 7.86
CA ALA A 8 -2.60 -14.45 6.94
C ALA A 8 -1.09 -14.66 7.13
N HIS A 9 -0.64 -14.71 8.39
CA HIS A 9 0.77 -14.97 8.74
C HIS A 9 1.27 -16.32 8.20
N LYS A 10 0.49 -17.40 8.33
CA LYS A 10 0.87 -18.72 7.79
C LYS A 10 0.71 -18.81 6.27
N ALA A 11 -0.12 -17.97 5.68
CA ALA A 11 -0.32 -17.90 4.24
C ALA A 11 0.83 -17.17 3.52
N GLN A 12 1.66 -16.40 4.24
CA GLN A 12 2.76 -15.66 3.66
C GLN A 12 3.70 -16.57 2.86
N GLY A 13 4.05 -16.14 1.64
CA GLY A 13 4.90 -16.90 0.72
C GLY A 13 4.20 -18.05 -0.02
N LYS A 14 2.90 -18.31 0.24
CA LYS A 14 2.13 -19.29 -0.52
C LYS A 14 1.47 -18.66 -1.75
N THR A 15 1.25 -19.48 -2.77
CA THR A 15 0.41 -19.16 -3.93
C THR A 15 -0.76 -20.14 -3.90
N LEU A 16 -1.98 -19.65 -4.11
CA LEU A 16 -3.21 -20.40 -4.00
C LEU A 16 -4.08 -20.10 -5.22
N ASP A 17 -4.56 -21.14 -5.90
CA ASP A 17 -5.40 -20.99 -7.10
C ASP A 17 -6.80 -20.46 -6.76
N ALA A 18 -7.31 -20.82 -5.58
CA ALA A 18 -8.58 -20.34 -5.04
C ALA A 18 -8.44 -19.95 -3.57
N CYS A 19 -8.95 -18.77 -3.21
CA CYS A 19 -8.86 -18.14 -1.91
C CYS A 19 -10.22 -17.60 -1.48
N VAL A 20 -10.67 -18.02 -0.30
CA VAL A 20 -11.79 -17.37 0.40
C VAL A 20 -11.21 -16.56 1.55
N VAL A 21 -11.36 -15.24 1.50
CA VAL A 21 -10.75 -14.31 2.47
C VAL A 21 -11.81 -13.56 3.27
N ASN A 22 -11.48 -13.28 4.52
CA ASN A 22 -12.29 -12.46 5.40
C ASN A 22 -11.39 -11.39 6.05
N PHE A 23 -11.72 -10.12 5.83
CA PHE A 23 -10.95 -9.00 6.37
C PHE A 23 -11.39 -8.58 7.77
N THR A 24 -12.45 -9.19 8.31
CA THR A 24 -12.96 -8.88 9.65
C THR A 24 -11.88 -9.11 10.69
N GLY A 25 -11.60 -8.10 11.52
CA GLY A 25 -10.56 -8.16 12.55
C GLY A 25 -9.13 -7.89 12.06
N CYS A 26 -8.92 -7.59 10.77
CA CYS A 26 -7.61 -7.15 10.29
C CYS A 26 -7.20 -5.80 10.89
N ARG A 27 -5.92 -5.69 11.25
CA ARG A 27 -5.25 -4.46 11.68
C ARG A 27 -4.34 -3.98 10.56
N GLY A 28 -4.38 -2.68 10.28
CA GLY A 28 -3.61 -2.07 9.20
C GLY A 28 -3.96 -2.59 7.81
N SER A 29 -3.16 -2.19 6.83
CA SER A 29 -3.30 -2.56 5.42
C SER A 29 -2.45 -3.78 5.03
N GLU A 30 -1.49 -4.22 5.86
CA GLU A 30 -0.60 -5.33 5.48
C GLU A 30 -1.32 -6.69 5.46
N SER A 31 -2.15 -6.97 6.47
CA SER A 31 -2.84 -8.27 6.55
C SER A 31 -3.80 -8.53 5.39
N PRO A 32 -4.68 -7.56 5.00
CA PRO A 32 -5.49 -7.70 3.79
C PRO A 32 -4.66 -7.91 2.53
N TYR A 33 -3.56 -7.17 2.39
CA TYR A 33 -2.65 -7.34 1.25
C TYR A 33 -2.04 -8.75 1.20
N VAL A 34 -1.55 -9.28 2.32
CA VAL A 34 -1.00 -10.64 2.38
C VAL A 34 -2.05 -11.67 1.97
N MET A 35 -3.29 -11.55 2.46
CA MET A 35 -4.38 -12.48 2.13
C MET A 35 -4.71 -12.47 0.63
N VAL A 36 -4.89 -11.29 0.03
CA VAL A 36 -5.28 -11.15 -1.38
C VAL A 36 -4.14 -11.52 -2.33
N SER A 37 -2.91 -11.14 -2.00
CA SER A 37 -1.72 -11.44 -2.83
C SER A 37 -1.37 -12.92 -2.94
N ARG A 38 -2.11 -13.82 -2.27
CA ARG A 38 -1.93 -15.27 -2.46
C ARG A 38 -2.69 -15.78 -3.69
N ALA A 39 -3.78 -15.11 -4.07
CA ALA A 39 -4.57 -15.49 -5.23
C ALA A 39 -3.82 -15.19 -6.53
N THR A 40 -3.89 -16.09 -7.49
CA THR A 40 -3.26 -15.93 -8.82
C THR A 40 -4.15 -15.17 -9.81
N SER A 41 -5.46 -15.14 -9.55
CA SER A 41 -6.46 -14.48 -10.39
C SER A 41 -7.59 -13.89 -9.54
N LEU A 42 -8.33 -12.94 -10.13
CA LEU A 42 -9.50 -12.36 -9.48
C LEU A 42 -10.68 -13.36 -9.41
N GLU A 43 -10.80 -14.25 -10.40
CA GLU A 43 -11.82 -15.31 -10.43
C GLU A 43 -11.63 -16.31 -9.28
N GLY A 44 -10.37 -16.59 -8.92
CA GLY A 44 -10.01 -17.41 -7.76
C GLY A 44 -10.17 -16.72 -6.40
N LEU A 45 -10.66 -15.47 -6.33
CA LEU A 45 -10.75 -14.71 -5.07
C LEU A 45 -12.20 -14.45 -4.67
N VAL A 46 -12.57 -14.92 -3.49
CA VAL A 46 -13.87 -14.62 -2.85
C VAL A 46 -13.65 -13.86 -1.55
N ILE A 47 -14.28 -12.71 -1.42
CA ILE A 47 -14.26 -11.89 -0.20
C ILE A 47 -15.61 -12.03 0.50
N LEU A 48 -15.62 -12.54 1.73
CA LEU A 48 -16.86 -12.89 2.45
C LEU A 48 -17.62 -11.69 3.04
N THR A 49 -16.95 -10.55 3.26
CA THR A 49 -17.56 -9.37 3.88
C THR A 49 -17.36 -8.11 3.03
N PRO A 50 -18.25 -7.11 3.13
CA PRO A 50 -18.09 -5.85 2.42
C PRO A 50 -16.73 -5.22 2.71
N PHE A 51 -16.05 -4.76 1.65
CA PHE A 51 -14.67 -4.30 1.66
C PHE A 51 -14.55 -2.98 2.43
N PRO A 52 -13.98 -2.94 3.65
CA PRO A 52 -13.85 -1.69 4.38
C PRO A 52 -12.74 -0.87 3.74
N LYS A 53 -13.11 0.08 2.87
CA LYS A 53 -12.17 0.94 2.12
C LYS A 53 -11.12 1.58 3.04
N ASP A 54 -11.56 1.97 4.23
CA ASP A 54 -10.71 2.59 5.26
C ASP A 54 -9.56 1.69 5.72
N LYS A 55 -9.68 0.37 5.63
CA LYS A 55 -8.62 -0.58 6.02
C LYS A 55 -7.56 -0.80 4.96
N ILE A 56 -7.83 -0.39 3.73
CA ILE A 56 -6.93 -0.59 2.60
C ILE A 56 -6.31 0.73 2.18
N CYS A 57 -7.09 1.80 2.27
CA CYS A 57 -6.62 3.16 2.13
C CYS A 57 -6.03 3.73 3.43
N CYS A 58 -5.93 2.95 4.51
CA CYS A 58 -5.28 3.45 5.73
C CYS A 58 -3.78 3.65 5.51
N ARG A 59 -3.25 4.62 6.26
CA ARG A 59 -1.82 4.85 6.38
C ARG A 59 -1.08 3.57 6.76
N GLN A 60 -0.03 3.26 6.00
CA GLN A 60 0.89 2.16 6.27
C GLN A 60 1.64 2.37 7.59
N ASN A 61 2.13 1.28 8.20
CA ASN A 61 2.97 1.34 9.39
C ASN A 61 4.16 2.30 9.18
N GLU A 62 4.45 3.11 10.19
CA GLU A 62 5.52 4.11 10.14
C GLU A 62 6.89 3.49 9.88
N ASP A 63 7.21 2.39 10.54
CA ASP A 63 8.49 1.70 10.36
C ASP A 63 8.67 1.24 8.91
N LEU A 64 7.59 0.78 8.28
CA LEU A 64 7.60 0.37 6.88
C LEU A 64 7.79 1.55 5.93
N ARG A 65 7.18 2.71 6.24
CA ARG A 65 7.36 3.95 5.46
C ARG A 65 8.79 4.47 5.55
N LEU A 66 9.36 4.48 6.75
CA LEU A 66 10.75 4.85 6.98
C LEU A 66 11.69 3.92 6.24
N GLU A 67 11.42 2.61 6.27
CA GLU A 67 12.20 1.62 5.57
C GLU A 67 12.11 1.79 4.04
N PHE A 68 10.93 2.05 3.48
CA PHE A 68 10.79 2.34 2.05
C PHE A 68 11.58 3.60 1.65
N ARG A 69 11.55 4.65 2.46
CA ARG A 69 12.36 5.86 2.22
C ARG A 69 13.85 5.54 2.25
N ARG A 70 14.30 4.76 3.23
CA ARG A 70 15.70 4.32 3.36
C ARG A 70 16.13 3.48 2.15
N LEU A 71 15.31 2.51 1.73
CA LEU A 71 15.58 1.67 0.56
C LEU A 71 15.63 2.48 -0.74
N ARG A 72 14.70 3.43 -0.92
CA ARG A 72 14.71 4.35 -2.07
C ARG A 72 15.98 5.17 -2.12
N PHE A 73 16.40 5.75 -0.99
CA PHE A 73 17.65 6.50 -0.91
C PHE A 73 18.87 5.63 -1.30
N HIS A 74 18.96 4.41 -0.79
CA HIS A 74 20.05 3.49 -1.16
C HIS A 74 20.01 3.08 -2.64
N ALA A 75 18.82 2.89 -3.21
CA ALA A 75 18.66 2.60 -4.64
C ALA A 75 19.17 3.78 -5.50
N LEU A 76 18.79 5.01 -5.16
CA LEU A 76 19.24 6.21 -5.87
C LEU A 76 20.77 6.40 -5.76
N ARG A 77 21.37 6.16 -4.58
CA ARG A 77 22.84 6.17 -4.42
C ARG A 77 23.55 5.11 -5.25
N THR A 78 22.93 3.96 -5.43
CA THR A 78 23.45 2.89 -6.29
C THR A 78 23.43 3.31 -7.75
N ILE A 79 22.34 3.93 -8.21
CA ILE A 79 22.21 4.47 -9.57
C ILE A 79 23.21 5.62 -9.81
N GLU A 80 23.39 6.51 -8.84
CA GLU A 80 24.37 7.59 -8.94
C GLU A 80 25.80 7.07 -9.13
N LYS A 81 26.16 5.97 -8.46
CA LYS A 81 27.50 5.40 -8.51
C LYS A 81 27.76 4.54 -9.74
N TYR A 82 26.78 3.78 -10.20
CA TYR A 82 26.97 2.74 -11.23
C TYR A 82 26.12 2.92 -12.49
N GLY A 83 25.17 3.85 -12.49
CA GLY A 83 24.31 4.14 -13.64
C GLY A 83 25.02 4.94 -14.72
N THR A 84 24.34 5.12 -15.84
CA THR A 84 24.80 6.03 -16.90
C THR A 84 24.86 7.47 -16.39
N ARG A 85 25.65 8.33 -17.05
CA ARG A 85 25.79 9.73 -16.64
C ARG A 85 24.44 10.48 -16.57
N GLN A 86 23.48 10.12 -17.42
CA GLN A 86 22.14 10.69 -17.40
C GLN A 86 21.31 10.20 -16.20
N GLU A 87 21.35 8.89 -15.91
CA GLU A 87 20.67 8.31 -14.75
C GLU A 87 21.27 8.80 -13.43
N ALA A 88 22.59 8.92 -13.36
CA ALA A 88 23.28 9.46 -12.20
C ALA A 88 22.85 10.91 -11.93
N ALA A 89 22.80 11.76 -12.96
CA ALA A 89 22.33 13.14 -12.82
C ALA A 89 20.87 13.23 -12.33
N ARG A 90 19.99 12.35 -12.83
CA ARG A 90 18.59 12.27 -12.36
C ARG A 90 18.52 11.82 -10.89
N ALA A 91 19.26 10.77 -10.54
CA ALA A 91 19.28 10.25 -9.18
C ALA A 91 19.82 11.28 -8.18
N SER A 92 20.88 12.01 -8.50
CA SER A 92 21.39 13.09 -7.65
C SER A 92 20.35 14.19 -7.44
N GLY A 93 19.60 14.55 -8.48
CA GLY A 93 18.50 15.52 -8.39
C GLY A 93 17.36 15.05 -7.47
N GLU A 94 16.96 13.78 -7.59
CA GLU A 94 15.93 13.18 -6.72
C GLU A 94 16.36 13.13 -5.26
N ILE A 95 17.61 12.73 -4.98
CA ILE A 95 18.15 12.70 -3.61
C ILE A 95 18.14 14.12 -3.03
N GLN A 96 18.53 15.11 -3.82
CA GLN A 96 18.54 16.50 -3.36
C GLN A 96 17.11 17.01 -3.06
N ALA A 97 16.13 16.65 -3.89
CA ALA A 97 14.73 17.03 -3.67
C ALA A 97 14.13 16.35 -2.41
N GLU A 98 14.39 15.07 -2.20
CA GLU A 98 13.81 14.27 -1.12
C GLU A 98 14.42 14.59 0.28
N PHE A 99 15.62 15.19 0.32
CA PHE A 99 16.33 15.51 1.56
C PHE A 99 16.50 17.01 1.84
N ASN A 100 16.44 17.89 0.83
CA ASN A 100 16.38 19.35 1.05
C ASN A 100 14.94 19.86 1.22
N GLY A 101 13.93 19.10 0.80
CA GLY A 101 12.56 19.32 1.24
C GLY A 101 12.39 18.81 2.67
N GLY A 102 12.39 19.72 3.66
CA GLY A 102 11.91 19.42 5.01
C GLY A 102 10.49 18.81 5.00
N PRO A 103 9.97 18.32 6.14
CA PRO A 103 8.79 17.47 6.18
C PRO A 103 7.55 18.20 5.66
N THR A 104 7.26 18.07 4.37
CA THR A 104 5.97 18.46 3.80
C THR A 104 5.01 17.30 4.06
N GLY A 105 4.64 17.17 5.33
CA GLY A 105 3.42 16.47 5.74
C GLY A 105 2.20 17.31 5.37
N GLY A 106 2.01 17.55 4.08
CA GLY A 106 0.75 18.00 3.50
C GLY A 106 0.20 16.83 2.70
N GLU A 107 -0.52 15.93 3.36
CA GLU A 107 -1.37 15.00 2.64
C GLU A 107 -2.36 15.82 1.79
N PRO A 108 -2.70 15.39 0.57
CA PRO A 108 -3.77 16.03 -0.18
C PRO A 108 -5.06 15.91 0.63
N GLU A 109 -5.66 17.04 0.99
CA GLU A 109 -7.00 17.10 1.55
C GLU A 109 -7.92 16.25 0.68
N ALA A 110 -8.60 15.28 1.31
CA ALA A 110 -9.71 14.60 0.70
C ALA A 110 -10.73 15.68 0.28
N VAL A 111 -10.97 15.80 -1.02
CA VAL A 111 -12.01 16.66 -1.59
C VAL A 111 -13.35 16.21 -1.02
N ASP A 112 -13.82 16.93 -0.01
CA ASP A 112 -15.16 16.80 0.54
C ASP A 112 -16.17 17.21 -0.55
N THR A 113 -16.77 16.20 -1.17
CA THR A 113 -17.82 16.39 -2.18
C THR A 113 -19.21 16.31 -1.54
N THR A 114 -19.42 17.00 -0.42
CA THR A 114 -20.76 17.19 0.16
C THR A 114 -21.18 18.66 0.17
N ALA A 115 -21.26 19.26 -1.02
CA ALA A 115 -22.02 20.48 -1.22
C ALA A 115 -23.53 20.17 -1.31
N THR A 116 -24.20 20.36 -0.18
CA THR A 116 -25.44 21.15 -0.03
C THR A 116 -26.46 21.13 -1.17
N GLY A 117 -27.57 20.40 -0.96
CA GLY A 117 -28.80 20.51 -1.73
C GLY A 117 -30.04 20.36 -0.84
N LYS A 118 -30.24 21.28 0.11
CA LYS A 118 -31.54 21.46 0.77
C LYS A 118 -32.36 22.50 0.01
N GLY A 119 -33.55 22.12 -0.43
CA GLY A 119 -34.71 23.00 -0.56
C GLY A 119 -35.17 23.30 -1.98
N SER A 120 -36.30 22.69 -2.38
CA SER A 120 -37.38 23.48 -2.98
C SER A 120 -38.71 22.75 -2.86
N GLN A 121 -39.70 23.50 -2.39
CA GLN A 121 -41.10 23.13 -2.15
C GLN A 121 -41.84 22.82 -3.46
N ARG A 122 -42.80 21.89 -3.39
CA ARG A 122 -44.19 22.07 -3.83
C ARG A 122 -45.04 20.91 -3.33
#